data_AF-D7LT19-F1
#
_entry.id   AF-D7LT19-F1
#
_cell.length_a   1.000
_cell.length_b   1.000
_cell.length_c   1.000
_cell.angle_alpha   90.00
_cell.angle_beta   90.00
_cell.angle_gamma   90.00
#
_symmetry.space_group_name_H-M   'P 1'
#
loop_
_entity.id
_entity.type
_entity.pdbx_description
1 polymer ?
#
loop_
_entity_poly.entity_id
_entity_poly.type
_entity_poly.pdbx_seq_one_letter_code
_entity_poly.pdbx_strand_id
1 'polypeptide(L)'
;MNRSCPIFGPPCQRCSCAGISCQPLFPGMKVEWPELTGVSGLEAKRRIEHDNPKVVAVIIPDDVAVVAINCCNRVILRVPVNNCPNGPVLNIPHVG
;
A
#
# COMPACT_ATOMS: atom_id res chain seq x y z
N MET A 1 -15.87 14.65 -12.71
CA MET A 1 -15.25 13.73 -11.73
C MET A 1 -13.75 13.99 -11.75
N ASN A 2 -13.26 14.73 -10.75
CA ASN A 2 -11.83 15.06 -10.66
C ASN A 2 -11.05 13.79 -10.33
N ARG A 3 -10.34 13.24 -11.32
CA ARG A 3 -9.48 12.05 -11.20
C ARG A 3 -8.14 12.39 -10.53
N SER A 4 -8.16 13.15 -9.44
CA SER A 4 -6.95 13.67 -8.77
C SER A 4 -6.23 12.63 -7.91
N CYS A 5 -6.33 11.34 -8.24
CA CYS A 5 -5.61 10.30 -7.52
C CYS A 5 -4.14 10.31 -7.96
N PRO A 6 -3.17 10.69 -7.10
CA PRO A 6 -1.78 10.72 -7.49
C PRO A 6 -1.24 9.28 -7.51
N ILE A 7 -1.14 8.70 -8.71
CA ILE A 7 -0.55 7.38 -8.93
C ILE A 7 0.96 7.56 -9.10
N PHE A 8 1.65 7.88 -8.00
CA PHE A 8 3.11 7.92 -7.98
C PHE A 8 3.63 6.94 -6.93
N GLY A 9 4.22 5.85 -7.41
CA GLY A 9 4.93 4.88 -6.58
C GLY A 9 6.44 4.98 -6.80
N PRO A 10 7.26 4.49 -5.86
CA PRO A 10 8.70 4.40 -6.06
C PRO A 10 9.02 3.40 -7.20
N PRO A 11 10.23 3.46 -7.78
CA PRO A 11 10.74 2.37 -8.59
C PRO A 11 10.64 1.04 -7.83
N CYS A 12 10.09 0.02 -8.48
CA CYS A 12 9.86 -1.28 -7.86
C CYS A 12 11.19 -1.99 -7.51
N GLN A 13 11.40 -2.29 -6.23
CA GLN A 13 12.44 -3.21 -5.79
C GLN A 13 11.88 -4.63 -5.81
N ARG A 14 12.15 -5.34 -6.91
CA ARG A 14 11.61 -6.68 -7.14
C ARG A 14 12.09 -7.66 -6.07
N CYS A 15 11.17 -8.51 -5.61
CA CYS A 15 11.48 -9.60 -4.69
C CYS A 15 10.49 -10.75 -4.83
N SER A 16 10.79 -11.89 -4.20
CA SER A 16 10.00 -13.12 -4.30
C SER A 16 9.06 -13.35 -3.11
N CYS A 17 8.81 -12.34 -2.29
CA CYS A 17 7.96 -12.42 -1.11
C CYS A 17 6.79 -11.43 -1.20
N ALA A 18 5.75 -11.66 -0.40
CA ALA A 18 4.65 -10.74 -0.14
C ALA A 18 4.14 -10.93 1.31
N GLY A 19 3.67 -9.85 1.92
CA GLY A 19 3.17 -9.84 3.29
C GLY A 19 4.14 -10.46 4.28
N ILE A 20 3.64 -11.37 5.12
CA ILE A 20 4.42 -12.00 6.18
C ILE A 20 5.68 -12.74 5.68
N SER A 21 5.66 -13.24 4.45
CA SER A 21 6.84 -13.90 3.87
C SER A 21 8.02 -12.94 3.63
N CYS A 22 7.80 -11.63 3.65
CA CYS A 22 8.85 -10.61 3.58
C CYS A 22 9.48 -10.29 4.93
N GLN A 23 9.02 -10.85 6.06
CA GLN A 23 9.55 -10.56 7.39
C GLN A 23 11.09 -10.67 7.50
N PRO A 24 11.78 -11.63 6.84
CA PRO A 24 13.26 -11.69 6.87
C PRO A 24 13.95 -10.46 6.29
N LEU A 25 13.32 -9.74 5.36
CA LEU A 25 13.84 -8.50 4.76
C LEU A 25 13.58 -7.27 5.65
N PHE A 26 12.63 -7.38 6.57
CA PHE A 26 12.18 -6.31 7.46
C PHE A 26 12.25 -6.72 8.95
N PRO A 27 13.44 -7.04 9.51
CA PRO A 27 13.55 -7.44 10.91
C PRO A 27 13.01 -6.36 11.85
N GLY A 28 12.04 -6.73 12.70
CA GLY A 28 11.43 -5.82 13.67
C GLY A 28 10.46 -4.77 13.10
N MET A 29 10.19 -4.80 11.79
CA MET A 29 9.22 -3.90 11.15
C MET A 29 7.98 -4.67 10.70
N LYS A 30 6.83 -3.98 10.65
CA LYS A 30 5.58 -4.57 10.15
C LYS A 30 5.64 -4.74 8.64
N VAL A 31 5.00 -5.81 8.17
CA VAL A 31 4.86 -6.15 6.74
C VAL A 31 3.40 -6.35 6.31
N GLU A 32 2.47 -6.33 7.26
CA GLU A 32 1.02 -6.44 7.07
C GLU A 32 0.30 -5.50 8.04
N TRP A 33 -0.85 -4.99 7.62
CA TRP A 33 -1.65 -4.01 8.38
C TRP A 33 -3.17 -4.29 8.28
N PRO A 34 -3.66 -5.47 8.69
CA PRO A 34 -5.08 -5.82 8.57
C PRO A 34 -6.02 -4.81 9.25
N GLU A 35 -5.56 -4.14 10.31
CA GLU A 35 -6.29 -3.13 11.06
C GLU A 35 -6.55 -1.83 10.28
N LEU A 36 -5.90 -1.63 9.13
CA LEU A 36 -6.07 -0.43 8.31
C LEU A 36 -7.17 -0.56 7.26
N THR A 37 -7.79 -1.74 7.14
CA THR A 37 -9.00 -1.90 6.32
C THR A 37 -10.10 -0.97 6.84
N GLY A 38 -10.71 -0.17 5.96
CA GLY A 38 -11.71 0.83 6.33
C GLY A 38 -11.14 2.18 6.80
N VAL A 39 -9.85 2.28 7.10
CA VAL A 39 -9.19 3.54 7.46
C VAL A 39 -9.01 4.40 6.20
N SER A 40 -9.01 5.73 6.35
CA SER A 40 -8.73 6.65 5.24
C SER A 40 -7.37 6.36 4.60
N GLY A 41 -7.29 6.36 3.26
CA GLY A 41 -6.04 6.10 2.53
C GLY A 41 -4.86 6.96 2.97
N LEU A 42 -5.06 8.27 3.20
CA LEU A 42 -4.00 9.17 3.67
C LEU A 42 -3.54 8.88 5.11
N GLU A 43 -4.44 8.42 5.97
CA GLU A 43 -4.11 8.01 7.33
C GLU A 43 -3.37 6.66 7.32
N ALA A 44 -3.87 5.69 6.55
CA ALA A 44 -3.23 4.40 6.37
C ALA A 44 -1.81 4.54 5.81
N LYS A 45 -1.61 5.40 4.81
CA LYS A 45 -0.29 5.72 4.25
C LYS A 45 0.68 6.21 5.32
N ARG A 46 0.27 7.20 6.13
CA ARG A 46 1.12 7.74 7.19
C ARG A 46 1.50 6.69 8.23
N ARG A 47 0.57 5.82 8.63
CA ARG A 47 0.84 4.73 9.58
C ARG A 47 1.79 3.69 9.01
N ILE A 48 1.58 3.25 7.77
CA ILE A 48 2.44 2.26 7.11
C ILE A 48 3.88 2.77 7.01
N GLU A 49 4.07 4.00 6.54
CA GLU A 49 5.40 4.60 6.35
C GLU A 49 6.09 4.91 7.68
N HIS A 50 5.32 5.10 8.75
CA HIS A 50 5.85 5.20 10.12
C HIS A 50 6.26 3.83 10.69
N ASP A 51 5.40 2.82 10.55
CA ASP A 51 5.63 1.45 11.04
C ASP A 51 6.79 0.77 10.31
N ASN A 52 6.98 1.07 9.02
CA ASN A 52 8.04 0.54 8.19
C ASN A 52 8.57 1.63 7.24
N PRO A 53 9.61 2.40 7.65
CA PRO A 53 10.19 3.47 6.84
C PRO A 53 10.89 3.01 5.55
N LYS A 54 11.02 1.69 5.33
CA LYS A 54 11.63 1.13 4.12
C LYS A 54 10.64 0.88 2.99
N VAL A 55 9.33 1.11 3.21
CA VAL A 55 8.29 0.93 2.19
C VAL A 55 7.56 2.24 1.93
N VAL A 56 6.97 2.34 0.74
CA VAL A 56 6.09 3.46 0.37
C VAL A 56 4.70 2.91 0.15
N ALA A 57 3.71 3.50 0.82
CA ALA A 57 2.32 3.16 0.58
C ALA A 57 1.79 3.95 -0.64
N VAL A 58 1.26 3.24 -1.63
CA VAL A 58 0.75 3.81 -2.86
C VAL A 58 -0.76 3.66 -2.88
N ILE A 59 -1.45 4.80 -2.85
CA ILE A 59 -2.91 4.86 -2.89
C ILE A 59 -3.34 4.80 -4.35
N ILE A 60 -4.19 3.85 -4.67
CA ILE A 60 -4.75 3.68 -6.01
C ILE A 60 -6.27 3.56 -5.94
N PRO A 61 -7.00 4.01 -6.97
CA PRO A 61 -8.41 3.71 -7.12
C PRO A 61 -8.63 2.20 -7.30
N ASP A 62 -9.80 1.70 -6.91
CA ASP A 62 -10.15 0.29 -7.00
C ASP A 62 -10.38 -0.21 -8.44
N ASP A 63 -10.67 0.69 -9.38
CA ASP A 63 -10.77 0.38 -10.82
C ASP A 63 -9.41 0.27 -11.53
N VAL A 64 -8.30 0.62 -10.87
CA VAL A 64 -6.96 0.53 -11.45
C VAL A 64 -6.39 -0.89 -11.32
N ALA A 65 -6.11 -1.50 -12.48
CA ALA A 65 -5.39 -2.75 -12.56
C ALA A 65 -3.90 -2.53 -12.22
N VAL A 66 -3.36 -3.36 -11.33
CA VAL A 66 -1.94 -3.38 -10.98
C VAL A 66 -1.36 -4.69 -11.48
N VAL A 67 -0.24 -4.61 -12.20
CA VAL A 67 0.49 -5.82 -12.63
C VAL A 67 0.97 -6.55 -11.39
N ALA A 68 0.78 -7.88 -11.34
CA ALA A 68 1.20 -8.75 -10.24
C ALA A 68 2.74 -8.91 -10.17
N ILE A 69 3.44 -7.81 -9.92
CA ILE A 69 4.88 -7.75 -9.67
C ILE A 69 5.05 -7.40 -8.19
N ASN A 70 5.71 -8.30 -7.45
CA ASN A 70 6.03 -8.08 -6.05
C ASN A 70 7.16 -7.05 -5.91
N CYS A 71 6.85 -5.92 -5.29
CA CYS A 71 7.77 -4.84 -4.98
C CYS A 71 7.91 -4.74 -3.46
N CYS A 72 9.05 -5.15 -2.92
CA CYS A 72 9.28 -5.18 -1.47
C CYS A 72 9.26 -3.80 -0.82
N ASN A 73 9.50 -2.75 -1.58
CA ASN A 73 9.46 -1.36 -1.11
C ASN A 73 8.08 -0.71 -1.28
N ARG A 74 7.02 -1.48 -1.53
CA ARG A 74 5.69 -0.96 -1.85
C ARG A 74 4.61 -1.66 -1.03
N VAL A 75 3.61 -0.89 -0.65
CA VAL A 75 2.33 -1.39 -0.11
C VAL A 75 1.21 -0.74 -0.91
N ILE A 76 0.30 -1.53 -1.47
CA ILE A 76 -0.84 -1.02 -2.24
C ILE A 76 -2.04 -0.77 -1.31
N LEU A 77 -2.60 0.45 -1.39
CA LEU A 77 -3.84 0.86 -0.74
C LEU A 77 -4.91 1.12 -1.81
N ARG A 78 -5.89 0.23 -1.94
CA ARG A 78 -7.05 0.42 -2.82
C ARG A 78 -8.13 1.21 -2.11
N VAL A 79 -8.62 2.28 -2.74
CA VAL A 79 -9.70 3.11 -2.22
C VAL A 79 -10.77 3.32 -3.31
N PRO A 80 -12.03 3.62 -2.96
CA PRO A 80 -13.08 3.90 -3.94
C PRO A 80 -12.70 5.03 -4.90
N VAL A 81 -12.91 4.82 -6.21
CA VAL A 81 -12.64 5.83 -7.27
C VAL A 81 -13.22 7.20 -6.95
N ASN A 82 -14.45 7.25 -6.45
CA ASN A 82 -15.17 8.50 -6.16
C ASN A 82 -14.62 9.24 -4.93
N ASN A 83 -13.72 8.63 -4.15
CA ASN A 83 -13.17 9.20 -2.93
C ASN A 83 -11.63 9.02 -2.83
N CYS A 84 -10.89 8.85 -3.92
CA CYS A 84 -9.43 8.86 -3.84
C CYS A 84 -8.89 10.28 -3.56
N PRO A 85 -7.88 10.49 -2.67
CA PRO A 85 -7.15 9.50 -1.86
C PRO A 85 -7.68 9.32 -0.42
N ASN A 86 -8.81 9.92 -0.08
CA ASN A 86 -9.33 9.97 1.29
C ASN A 86 -10.20 8.77 1.67
N GLY A 87 -10.63 7.99 0.68
CA GLY A 87 -11.57 6.89 0.82
C GLY A 87 -11.06 5.79 1.74
N PRO A 88 -11.98 4.95 2.24
CA PRO A 88 -11.62 3.82 3.08
C PRO A 88 -10.78 2.82 2.27
N VAL A 89 -9.72 2.30 2.88
CA VAL A 89 -8.93 1.23 2.30
C VAL A 89 -9.77 -0.04 2.19
N LEU A 90 -9.80 -0.65 1.01
CA LEU A 90 -10.67 -1.77 0.67
C LEU A 90 -9.98 -3.14 0.79
N ASN A 91 -8.66 -3.17 0.70
CA ASN A 91 -7.85 -4.38 0.79
C ASN A 91 -7.12 -4.47 2.14
N ILE A 92 -6.63 -5.67 2.47
CA ILE A 92 -5.65 -5.84 3.54
C ILE A 92 -4.29 -5.33 3.03
N PRO A 93 -3.72 -4.24 3.58
CA PRO A 93 -2.42 -3.74 3.16
C PRO A 93 -1.31 -4.67 3.62
N HIS A 94 -0.38 -4.93 2.71
CA HIS A 94 0.79 -5.76 2.95
C HIS A 94 1.89 -5.39 1.97
N VAL A 95 3.13 -5.71 2.33
CA VAL A 95 4.30 -5.52 1.45
C VAL A 95 4.17 -6.38 0.20
N GLY A 96 4.35 -5.81 -0.99
CA GLY A 96 4.17 -6.48 -2.28
C GLY A 96 3.72 -5.55 -3.41
#